data_AF-Q8GVW9-F1
#
_entry.id   AF-Q8GVW9-F1
#
_cell.length_a   1.000
_cell.length_b   1.000
_cell.length_c   1.000
_cell.angle_alpha   90.00
_cell.angle_beta   90.00
_cell.angle_gamma   90.00
#
_symmetry.space_group_name_H-M   'P 1'
#
loop_
_entity.id
_entity.type
_entity.pdbx_description
1 polymer ?
#
loop_
_entity_poly.entity_id
_entity_poly.type
_entity_poly.pdbx_seq_one_letter_code
_entity_poly.pdbx_strand_id
1 'polypeptide(L)'
;MCTGIAVLGLRIEEDFQVENACPVNCLCDRPRNWRDKDISMRSLTEIVILNFRGKQHELDLVRVLVQVAPALDLVRMTCHRSLAAFGVELLRAYVRSFASFRTSVEVSQSN
;
A
#
# COMPACT_ATOMS: atom_id res chain seq x y z
N MET A 1 27.52 4.71 2.71
CA MET A 1 26.52 3.93 1.96
C MET A 1 25.14 4.34 2.44
N CYS A 2 24.28 4.84 1.54
CA CYS A 2 22.90 5.18 1.90
C CYS A 2 22.08 3.90 1.91
N THR A 3 21.61 3.46 3.08
CA THR A 3 20.81 2.24 3.27
C THR A 3 19.30 2.51 3.31
N GLY A 4 18.89 3.77 3.17
CA GLY A 4 17.49 4.18 3.19
C GLY A 4 16.82 3.99 1.83
N ILE A 5 15.65 3.36 1.83
CA ILE A 5 14.76 3.33 0.66
C ILE A 5 14.02 4.67 0.61
N ALA A 6 14.23 5.45 -0.45
CA ALA A 6 13.53 6.72 -0.65
C ALA A 6 12.20 6.57 -1.40
N VAL A 7 12.17 5.64 -2.36
CA VAL A 7 11.00 5.40 -3.21
C VAL A 7 10.66 3.90 -3.17
N LEU A 8 9.40 3.59 -2.89
CA LEU A 8 8.87 2.22 -2.90
C LEU A 8 7.80 2.08 -3.98
N GLY A 9 8.11 1.30 -5.01
CA GLY A 9 7.17 0.94 -6.07
C GLY A 9 6.58 -0.45 -5.87
N LEU A 10 5.25 -0.55 -5.90
CA LEU A 10 4.48 -1.78 -5.78
C LEU A 10 3.55 -1.92 -6.98
N ARG A 11 3.53 -3.09 -7.61
CA ARG A 11 2.56 -3.43 -8.66
C ARG A 11 1.80 -4.66 -8.20
N ILE A 12 0.48 -4.54 -8.13
CA ILE A 12 -0.39 -5.65 -7.77
C ILE A 12 -0.69 -6.43 -9.05
N GLU A 13 -0.29 -7.69 -9.12
CA GLU A 13 -0.50 -8.50 -10.33
C GLU A 13 -1.95 -8.95 -10.49
N GLU A 14 -2.41 -9.06 -11.74
CA GLU A 14 -3.81 -9.38 -12.04
C GLU A 14 -4.17 -10.82 -11.73
N ASP A 15 -3.24 -11.73 -12.02
CA ASP A 15 -3.41 -13.18 -12.10
C ASP A 15 -2.46 -13.94 -11.16
N PHE A 16 -2.19 -13.38 -9.98
CA PHE A 16 -1.47 -14.14 -8.96
C PHE A 16 -2.39 -15.24 -8.42
N GLN A 17 -2.44 -16.38 -9.12
CA GLN A 17 -2.87 -17.64 -8.54
C GLN A 17 -1.88 -17.92 -7.41
N VAL A 18 -2.36 -17.88 -6.17
CA VAL A 18 -1.56 -18.33 -5.04
C VAL A 18 -1.49 -19.86 -5.17
N GLU A 19 -0.62 -20.36 -6.06
CA GLU A 19 -0.44 -21.80 -6.32
C GLU A 19 -0.08 -22.56 -5.03
N ASN A 20 0.42 -21.84 -4.03
CA ASN A 20 0.79 -22.36 -2.72
C ASN A 20 0.14 -21.55 -1.59
N ALA A 21 -1.18 -21.31 -1.68
CA ALA A 21 -1.90 -20.75 -0.54
C ALA A 21 -1.66 -21.69 0.64
N CYS A 22 -1.12 -21.14 1.74
CA CYS A 22 -0.76 -22.00 2.86
C CYS A 22 -1.99 -22.80 3.31
N PRO A 23 -1.87 -24.12 3.46
CA PRO A 23 -2.98 -24.96 3.92
C PRO A 23 -3.50 -24.44 5.27
N VAL A 24 -4.73 -24.81 5.64
CA VAL A 24 -5.36 -24.36 6.89
C VAL A 24 -4.46 -24.61 8.13
N ASN A 25 -3.60 -25.63 8.06
CA ASN A 25 -2.64 -26.00 9.10
C ASN A 25 -1.18 -25.70 8.74
N CYS A 26 -0.93 -24.73 7.85
CA CYS A 26 0.43 -24.35 7.48
C CYS A 26 1.18 -23.87 8.73
N LEU A 27 2.32 -24.49 9.04
CA LEU A 27 3.26 -24.04 10.06
C LEU A 27 4.09 -22.84 9.60
N CYS A 28 3.75 -22.24 8.44
CA CYS A 28 4.33 -20.94 8.15
C CYS A 28 3.90 -20.02 9.29
N ASP A 29 4.88 -19.50 10.02
CA ASP A 29 4.67 -18.42 10.95
C ASP A 29 4.36 -17.18 10.12
N ARG A 30 3.19 -17.15 9.44
CA ARG A 30 2.64 -15.94 8.86
C ARG A 30 2.64 -14.97 10.03
N PRO A 31 3.48 -13.92 10.01
CA PRO A 31 3.82 -13.22 11.23
C PRO A 31 2.55 -12.64 11.81
N ARG A 32 1.97 -13.26 12.84
CA ARG A 32 0.59 -12.97 13.28
C ARG A 32 0.43 -11.49 13.65
N ASN A 33 1.55 -10.87 14.04
CA ASN A 33 1.65 -9.52 14.53
C ASN A 33 2.52 -8.65 13.60
N TRP A 34 2.63 -8.96 12.29
CA TRP A 34 3.40 -8.09 11.37
C TRP A 34 2.84 -6.67 11.31
N ARG A 35 1.54 -6.53 11.54
CA ARG A 35 0.86 -5.24 11.69
C ARG A 35 1.32 -4.45 12.92
N ASP A 36 1.90 -5.15 13.91
CA ASP A 36 2.42 -4.58 15.16
C ASP A 36 3.95 -4.54 15.17
N LYS A 37 4.62 -4.89 14.06
CA LYS A 37 6.08 -4.78 13.96
C LYS A 37 6.46 -3.33 13.67
N ASP A 38 7.38 -2.81 14.47
CA ASP A 38 7.90 -1.45 14.34
C ASP A 38 8.94 -1.38 13.22
N ILE A 39 8.46 -1.33 11.97
CA ILE A 39 9.30 -1.24 10.76
C ILE A 39 9.36 0.23 10.35
N SER A 40 10.24 1.03 10.97
CA SER A 40 10.33 2.45 10.62
C SER A 40 11.04 2.69 9.28
N MET A 41 10.31 3.16 8.27
CA MET A 41 10.83 3.54 6.96
C MET A 41 11.19 5.04 6.92
N ARG A 42 12.14 5.44 7.77
CA ARG A 42 12.48 6.87 8.02
C ARG A 42 12.93 7.66 6.80
N SER A 43 13.43 6.99 5.78
CA SER A 43 13.92 7.63 4.55
C SER A 43 12.89 7.59 3.41
N LEU A 44 11.75 6.93 3.59
CA LEU A 44 10.78 6.75 2.53
C LEU A 44 9.98 8.04 2.33
N THR A 45 10.17 8.64 1.16
CA THR A 45 9.55 9.90 0.75
C THR A 45 8.43 9.69 -0.27
N GLU A 46 8.48 8.58 -1.04
CA GLU A 46 7.50 8.30 -2.07
C GLU A 46 7.04 6.83 -2.08
N ILE A 47 5.73 6.65 -2.19
CA ILE A 47 5.08 5.35 -2.42
C ILE A 47 4.35 5.41 -3.75
N VAL A 48 4.60 4.44 -4.62
CA VAL A 48 3.88 4.24 -5.88
C VAL A 48 3.20 2.88 -5.86
N ILE A 49 1.88 2.84 -6.01
CA ILE A 49 1.08 1.61 -6.06
C ILE A 49 0.34 1.55 -7.38
N LEU A 50 0.61 0.50 -8.15
CA LEU A 50 -0.02 0.26 -9.45
C LEU A 50 -1.01 -0.88 -9.36
N ASN A 51 -2.07 -0.77 -10.15
CA ASN A 51 -3.13 -1.77 -10.30
C ASN A 51 -3.94 -2.03 -9.02
N PHE A 52 -4.25 -0.96 -8.28
CA PHE A 52 -4.99 -1.04 -7.02
C PHE A 52 -6.48 -1.38 -7.25
N ARG A 53 -6.99 -2.41 -6.57
CA ARG A 53 -8.35 -2.94 -6.78
C ARG A 53 -9.31 -2.60 -5.65
N GLY A 54 -8.82 -2.07 -4.53
CA GLY A 54 -9.64 -1.70 -3.37
C GLY A 54 -9.99 -2.88 -2.47
N LYS A 55 -9.24 -3.98 -2.54
CA LYS A 55 -9.47 -5.12 -1.64
C LYS A 55 -8.98 -4.77 -0.22
N GLN A 56 -9.61 -5.35 0.81
CA GLN A 56 -9.30 -5.03 2.21
C GLN A 56 -7.81 -5.17 2.55
N HIS A 57 -7.15 -6.22 2.05
CA HIS A 57 -5.72 -6.42 2.32
C HIS A 57 -4.82 -5.38 1.61
N GLU A 58 -5.27 -4.82 0.48
CA GLU A 58 -4.55 -3.73 -0.20
C GLU A 58 -4.71 -2.43 0.59
N LEU A 59 -5.90 -2.17 1.14
CA LEU A 59 -6.15 -1.03 2.04
C LEU A 59 -5.30 -1.13 3.32
N ASP A 60 -5.24 -2.31 3.93
CA ASP A 60 -4.38 -2.58 5.10
C ASP A 60 -2.91 -2.27 4.79
N LEU A 61 -2.42 -2.68 3.61
CA LEU A 61 -1.05 -2.42 3.17
C LEU A 61 -0.78 -0.92 3.04
N VAL A 62 -1.66 -0.17 2.37
CA VAL A 62 -1.54 1.29 2.21
C VAL A 62 -1.46 1.97 3.57
N ARG A 63 -2.35 1.59 4.49
CA ARG A 63 -2.38 2.15 5.84
C ARG A 63 -1.06 1.94 6.56
N VAL A 64 -0.53 0.71 6.54
CA VAL A 64 0.76 0.40 7.18
C VAL A 64 1.88 1.23 6.56
N LEU A 65 2.01 1.27 5.23
CA LEU A 65 3.09 1.99 4.56
C LEU A 65 3.09 3.49 4.88
N VAL A 66 1.91 4.12 4.91
CA VAL A 66 1.77 5.54 5.25
C VAL A 66 2.11 5.79 6.72
N GLN A 67 1.72 4.89 7.62
CA GLN A 67 1.98 5.06 9.06
C GLN A 67 3.46 4.88 9.42
N VAL A 68 4.18 3.98 8.73
CA VAL A 68 5.56 3.66 9.07
C VAL A 68 6.60 4.57 8.40
N ALA A 69 6.17 5.46 7.50
CA ALA A 69 7.03 6.36 6.73
C ALA A 69 6.88 7.82 7.19
N PRO A 70 7.61 8.26 8.23
CA PRO A 70 7.46 9.61 8.79
C PRO A 70 7.91 10.74 7.84
N ALA A 71 8.75 10.43 6.85
CA ALA A 71 9.26 11.38 5.86
C ALA A 71 8.46 11.39 4.55
N LEU A 72 7.27 10.80 4.54
CA LEU A 72 6.49 10.58 3.32
C LEU A 72 5.93 11.90 2.75
N ASP A 73 6.39 12.24 1.55
CA ASP A 73 5.98 13.44 0.82
C ASP A 73 4.93 13.11 -0.26
N LEU A 74 4.91 11.90 -0.81
CA LEU A 74 4.00 11.54 -1.90
C LEU A 74 3.49 10.09 -1.80
N VAL A 75 2.19 9.92 -1.97
CA VAL A 75 1.52 8.66 -2.27
C VAL A 75 0.87 8.76 -3.64
N ARG A 76 1.33 7.96 -4.59
CA ARG A 76 0.76 7.83 -5.93
C ARG A 76 0.12 6.47 -6.08
N MET A 77 -1.16 6.44 -6.42
CA MET A 77 -1.92 5.21 -6.62
C MET A 77 -2.59 5.21 -7.99
N THR A 78 -2.43 4.15 -8.75
CA THR A 78 -3.15 3.91 -9.99
C THR A 78 -4.10 2.74 -9.78
N CYS A 79 -5.39 3.04 -9.76
CA CYS A 79 -6.47 2.09 -9.57
C CYS A 79 -6.70 1.28 -10.85
N HIS A 80 -6.96 0.00 -10.70
CA HIS A 80 -7.39 -0.87 -11.78
C HIS A 80 -8.74 -0.38 -12.35
N ARG A 81 -8.96 -0.60 -13.65
CA ARG A 81 -10.21 -0.24 -14.36
C ARG A 81 -11.49 -0.80 -13.71
N SER A 82 -11.40 -1.87 -12.94
CA SER A 82 -12.55 -2.44 -12.22
C SER A 82 -13.01 -1.62 -11.02
N LEU A 83 -12.17 -0.72 -10.48
CA LEU A 83 -12.57 0.15 -9.38
C LEU A 83 -13.39 1.31 -9.95
N ALA A 84 -14.62 1.49 -9.47
CA ALA A 84 -15.49 2.58 -9.92
C ALA A 84 -14.89 3.96 -9.58
N ALA A 85 -15.24 4.99 -10.35
CA ALA A 85 -14.78 6.37 -10.12
C ALA A 85 -15.11 6.87 -8.70
N PHE A 86 -16.29 6.54 -8.18
CA PHE A 86 -16.64 6.82 -6.78
C PHE A 86 -15.68 6.15 -5.78
N GLY A 87 -15.20 4.94 -6.11
CA GLY A 87 -14.18 4.25 -5.32
C GLY A 87 -12.82 4.95 -5.33
N VAL A 88 -12.45 5.66 -6.41
CA VAL A 88 -11.21 6.45 -6.49
C VAL A 88 -11.25 7.64 -5.52
N GLU A 89 -12.36 8.38 -5.50
CA GLU A 89 -12.54 9.51 -4.57
C GLU A 89 -12.55 9.05 -3.11
N LEU A 90 -13.27 7.96 -2.81
CA LEU A 90 -13.27 7.38 -1.47
C LEU A 90 -11.88 6.90 -1.04
N LEU A 91 -11.11 6.30 -1.95
CA LEU A 91 -9.75 5.87 -1.67
C LEU A 91 -8.85 7.06 -1.35
N ARG A 92 -8.94 8.14 -2.14
CA ARG A 92 -8.20 9.37 -1.88
C ARG A 92 -8.53 9.94 -0.51
N ALA A 93 -9.81 10.03 -0.15
CA ALA A 93 -10.26 10.49 1.16
C ALA A 93 -9.79 9.56 2.29
N TYR A 94 -9.84 8.25 2.08
CA TYR A 94 -9.37 7.24 3.03
C TYR A 94 -7.89 7.44 3.36
N VAL A 95 -7.01 7.50 2.34
CA VAL A 95 -5.57 7.71 2.55
C VAL A 95 -5.29 9.04 3.24
N ARG A 96 -6.01 10.09 2.86
CA ARG A 96 -5.91 11.41 3.48
C ARG A 96 -6.27 11.44 4.96
N SER A 97 -7.13 10.53 5.43
CA SER A 97 -7.57 10.51 6.83
C SER A 97 -6.46 10.14 7.84
N PHE A 98 -5.37 9.52 7.37
CA PHE A 98 -4.23 9.11 8.21
C PHE A 98 -2.86 9.56 7.67
N ALA A 99 -2.80 10.13 6.47
CA ALA A 99 -1.58 10.73 5.95
C ALA A 99 -1.25 12.04 6.69
N SER A 100 0.04 12.36 6.78
CA SER A 100 0.49 13.66 7.26
C SER A 100 -0.05 14.77 6.37
N PHE A 101 -0.29 15.96 6.94
CA PHE A 101 -0.75 17.13 6.18
C PHE A 101 0.22 17.53 5.05
N ARG A 102 1.50 17.15 5.18
CA ARG A 102 2.56 17.42 4.19
C ARG A 102 2.55 16.43 3.03
N THR A 103 2.01 15.24 3.23
CA THR A 103 2.01 14.17 2.24
C THR A 103 1.03 14.51 1.12
N SER A 104 1.46 14.55 -0.14
CA SER A 104 0.58 14.58 -1.30
C SER A 104 -0.03 13.19 -1.55
N VAL A 105 -1.29 13.16 -1.97
CA VAL A 105 -2.02 11.91 -2.28
C VAL A 105 -2.63 12.09 -3.65
N GLU A 106 -2.12 11.33 -4.61
CA GLU A 106 -2.51 11.35 -6.00
C GLU A 106 -3.07 9.97 -6.36
N VAL A 107 -4.35 9.94 -6.69
CA VAL A 107 -5.04 8.71 -7.10
C VAL A 107 -5.55 8.91 -8.52
N SER A 108 -5.20 8.01 -9.43
CA SER A 108 -5.66 7.97 -10.81
C SER A 108 -6.24 6.60 -11.14
N GLN A 109 -6.95 6.50 -12.26
CA GLN A 109 -7.40 5.22 -12.80
C GLN A 109 -6.49 4.80 -13.95
N SER A 110 -6.27 3.48 -14.10
CA SER A 110 -5.59 2.92 -15.27
C SER A 110 -6.45 3.13 -16.51
N ASN A 111 -5.85 3.62 -17.59
CA ASN A 111 -6.47 3.64 -18.92
C ASN A 111 -6.83 2.24 -19.42
#